data_AF-N9QP37-F1
#
_entry.id   AF-N9QP37-F1
#
_cell.length_a   1.000
_cell.length_b   1.000
_cell.length_c   1.000
_cell.angle_alpha   90.00
_cell.angle_beta   90.00
_cell.angle_gamma   90.00
#
_symmetry.space_group_name_H-M   'P 1'
#
loop_
_entity.id
_entity.type
_entity.pdbx_description
1 polymer ?
#
loop_
_entity_poly.entity_id
_entity_poly.type
_entity_poly.pdbx_seq_one_letter_code
_entity_poly.pdbx_strand_id
1 'polypeptide(L)'
;MDENKNKALNAALSQIEKQFGKNTVMRLGDNTVQAVEAVSTGSLTLDIALGIGGLPKGRIVEIYGPESSGKTTMTLQAIAECQKAGGTCAFIDAEHALDPQYARKLGVDIDNLLVSQPDHGEQALEIADMLVRSGAIDMIVVDSVAALTPRAEIEGEMGDSHMGLQARLMSQALRKITGNAKRSNCMVIFINQIRMKIGVMFGSPETTTGGNALKFYASVRLDIRRIGQVKEGDEIVGSETKVKVVKNKMAPPFKEALFQILYGKGVNHLGELIDLAVQQEIVQKAGAWYSYQGDKIGQGKNNTIRYLEEHKEMAQTIEKLIRDQLLTKAVVVEEDDSKEEPDFLDA
;
A
#
# COMPACT_ATOMS: atom_id res chain seq x y z
N MET A 1 -32.22 -27.93 -4.77
CA MET A 1 -31.30 -28.15 -5.91
C MET A 1 -31.50 -29.58 -6.37
N ASP A 2 -31.75 -29.84 -7.65
CA ASP A 2 -31.87 -31.21 -8.17
C ASP A 2 -30.62 -32.03 -7.82
N GLU A 3 -30.76 -33.22 -7.23
CA GLU A 3 -29.63 -34.10 -6.88
C GLU A 3 -28.72 -34.39 -8.08
N ASN A 4 -29.31 -34.53 -9.27
CA ASN A 4 -28.59 -34.73 -10.51
C ASN A 4 -27.71 -33.52 -10.88
N LYS A 5 -28.17 -32.29 -10.61
CA LYS A 5 -27.36 -31.08 -10.83
C LYS A 5 -26.20 -31.00 -9.84
N ASN A 6 -26.41 -31.40 -8.59
CA ASN A 6 -25.35 -31.43 -7.59
C ASN A 6 -24.27 -32.50 -7.91
N LYS A 7 -24.68 -33.69 -8.36
CA LYS A 7 -23.74 -34.74 -8.77
C LYS A 7 -22.92 -34.33 -9.99
N ALA A 8 -23.55 -33.74 -11.00
CA ALA A 8 -22.87 -33.22 -12.18
C ALA A 8 -21.90 -32.06 -11.83
N LEU A 9 -22.32 -31.17 -10.93
CA LEU A 9 -21.48 -30.08 -10.43
C LEU A 9 -20.25 -30.60 -9.71
N ASN A 10 -20.40 -31.56 -8.80
CA ASN A 10 -19.28 -32.13 -8.04
C ASN A 10 -18.30 -32.90 -8.95
N ALA A 11 -18.80 -33.63 -9.96
CA ALA A 11 -17.95 -34.28 -10.95
C ALA A 11 -17.15 -33.26 -11.77
N ALA A 12 -17.78 -32.16 -12.20
CA ALA A 12 -17.11 -31.08 -12.91
C ALA A 12 -16.05 -30.40 -12.04
N LEU A 13 -16.36 -30.10 -10.76
CA LEU A 13 -15.41 -29.53 -9.81
C LEU A 13 -14.19 -30.44 -9.60
N SER A 14 -14.40 -31.74 -9.39
CA SER A 14 -13.32 -32.71 -9.24
C SER A 14 -12.45 -32.84 -10.50
N GLN A 15 -13.07 -32.80 -11.69
CA GLN A 15 -12.35 -32.81 -12.95
C GLN A 15 -11.49 -31.54 -13.13
N ILE A 16 -12.04 -30.37 -12.76
CA ILE A 16 -11.31 -29.11 -12.79
C ILE A 16 -10.12 -29.15 -11.83
N GLU A 17 -10.30 -29.60 -10.58
CA GLU A 17 -9.20 -29.72 -9.63
C GLU A 17 -8.11 -30.70 -10.10
N LYS A 18 -8.50 -31.82 -10.72
CA LYS A 18 -7.55 -32.80 -11.26
C LYS A 18 -6.74 -32.22 -12.44
N GLN A 19 -7.36 -31.38 -13.27
CA GLN A 19 -6.71 -30.80 -14.45
C GLN A 19 -5.85 -29.57 -14.13
N PHE A 20 -6.29 -28.74 -13.18
CA PHE A 20 -5.71 -27.40 -12.96
C PHE A 20 -5.12 -27.22 -11.55
N GLY A 21 -5.27 -28.20 -10.66
CA GLY A 21 -4.77 -28.18 -9.29
C GLY A 21 -5.85 -27.87 -8.26
N LYS A 22 -5.57 -28.21 -7.00
CA LYS A 22 -6.44 -27.91 -5.86
C LYS A 22 -6.72 -26.40 -5.78
N ASN A 23 -7.90 -26.02 -5.30
CA ASN A 23 -8.32 -24.61 -5.11
C ASN A 23 -8.52 -23.79 -6.40
N THR A 24 -8.56 -24.43 -7.58
CA THR A 24 -8.81 -23.73 -8.86
C THR A 24 -10.24 -23.20 -8.96
N VAL A 25 -11.21 -23.97 -8.46
CA VAL A 25 -12.62 -23.58 -8.39
C VAL A 25 -13.17 -23.98 -7.03
N MET A 26 -13.66 -23.00 -6.28
CA MET A 26 -14.16 -23.19 -4.92
C MET A 26 -15.47 -22.43 -4.78
N ARG A 27 -16.34 -22.85 -3.84
CA ARG A 27 -17.53 -22.06 -3.52
C ARG A 27 -17.07 -20.85 -2.70
N LEU A 28 -17.63 -19.68 -3.04
CA LEU A 28 -17.23 -18.42 -2.43
C LEU A 28 -17.50 -18.36 -0.91
N GLY A 29 -18.44 -19.17 -0.41
CA GLY A 29 -18.76 -19.34 1.01
C GLY A 29 -18.00 -20.47 1.72
N ASP A 30 -17.26 -21.32 0.99
CA ASP A 30 -16.39 -22.35 1.58
C ASP A 30 -15.02 -21.76 1.95
N ASN A 31 -14.71 -20.57 1.43
CA ASN A 31 -13.72 -19.69 2.04
C ASN A 31 -14.38 -18.99 3.22
N THR A 32 -13.92 -19.29 4.43
CA THR A 32 -13.76 -18.24 5.44
C THR A 32 -13.12 -17.05 4.71
N VAL A 33 -13.77 -15.88 4.74
CA VAL A 33 -13.22 -14.68 4.10
C VAL A 33 -11.86 -14.43 4.73
N GLN A 34 -10.78 -14.90 4.09
CA GLN A 34 -9.43 -14.68 4.60
C GLN A 34 -9.25 -13.17 4.71
N ALA A 35 -9.04 -12.71 5.94
CA ALA A 35 -8.65 -11.34 6.22
C ALA A 35 -7.49 -11.00 5.28
N VAL A 36 -7.68 -10.01 4.41
CA VAL A 36 -6.59 -9.59 3.52
C VAL A 36 -5.51 -8.98 4.41
N GLU A 37 -4.37 -9.66 4.51
CA GLU A 37 -3.21 -9.12 5.21
C GLU A 37 -2.84 -7.74 4.67
N ALA A 38 -2.50 -6.83 5.59
CA ALA A 38 -2.13 -5.47 5.27
C ALA A 38 -0.79 -5.10 5.91
N VAL A 39 -0.03 -4.25 5.23
CA VAL A 39 1.20 -3.63 5.75
C VAL A 39 0.92 -2.16 6.02
N SER A 40 1.30 -1.68 7.21
CA SER A 40 1.17 -0.26 7.59
C SER A 40 1.81 0.65 6.53
N THR A 41 1.18 1.80 6.30
CA THR A 41 1.73 2.85 5.43
C THR A 41 2.78 3.73 6.13
N GLY A 42 2.95 3.57 7.44
CA GLY A 42 3.69 4.50 8.29
C GLY A 42 2.89 5.75 8.68
N SER A 43 1.65 5.89 8.19
CA SER A 43 0.69 6.93 8.58
C SER A 43 -0.54 6.28 9.20
N LEU A 44 -0.80 6.59 10.48
CA LEU A 44 -1.96 6.02 11.18
C LEU A 44 -3.28 6.48 10.54
N THR A 45 -3.38 7.76 10.13
CA THR A 45 -4.60 8.26 9.49
C THR A 45 -4.85 7.60 8.13
N LEU A 46 -3.78 7.31 7.37
CA LEU A 46 -3.91 6.63 6.09
C LEU A 46 -4.28 5.15 6.25
N ASP A 47 -3.72 4.45 7.24
CA ASP A 47 -4.12 3.07 7.57
C ASP A 47 -5.62 2.98 7.88
N ILE A 48 -6.15 3.95 8.64
CA ILE A 48 -7.58 4.08 8.96
C ILE A 48 -8.40 4.42 7.71
N ALA A 49 -7.90 5.34 6.86
CA ALA A 49 -8.57 5.69 5.61
C ALA A 49 -8.63 4.51 4.63
N LEU A 50 -7.64 3.61 4.66
CA LEU A 50 -7.63 2.37 3.89
C LEU A 50 -8.61 1.32 4.43
N GLY A 51 -9.01 1.44 5.70
CA GLY A 51 -10.05 0.64 6.35
C GLY A 51 -9.62 -0.76 6.78
N ILE A 52 -8.63 -1.34 6.13
CA ILE A 52 -8.03 -2.63 6.48
C ILE A 52 -6.74 -2.49 7.32
N GLY A 53 -6.40 -1.27 7.74
CA GLY A 53 -5.22 -1.00 8.57
C GLY A 53 -3.91 -0.89 7.80
N GLY A 54 -3.93 -0.78 6.48
CA GLY A 54 -2.73 -0.61 5.67
C GLY A 54 -2.92 -0.96 4.19
N LEU A 55 -1.81 -1.11 3.47
CA LEU A 55 -1.79 -1.53 2.08
C LEU A 55 -1.92 -3.06 1.97
N PRO A 56 -2.74 -3.57 1.04
CA PRO A 56 -3.05 -5.00 0.95
C PRO A 56 -1.93 -5.83 0.32
N LYS A 57 -1.49 -6.89 1.00
CA LYS A 57 -0.53 -7.88 0.46
C LYS A 57 -1.10 -8.64 -0.74
N GLY A 58 -0.21 -9.09 -1.61
CA GLY A 58 -0.56 -9.86 -2.81
C GLY A 58 -1.32 -9.07 -3.88
N ARG A 59 -1.22 -7.74 -3.88
CA ARG A 59 -1.99 -6.85 -4.75
C ARG A 59 -1.15 -5.74 -5.34
N ILE A 60 -1.68 -5.16 -6.42
CA ILE A 60 -1.12 -3.97 -7.06
C ILE A 60 -1.68 -2.71 -6.38
N VAL A 61 -0.81 -1.77 -6.04
CA VAL A 61 -1.13 -0.44 -5.52
C VAL A 61 -0.55 0.61 -6.46
N GLU A 62 -1.28 1.70 -6.71
CA GLU A 62 -0.75 2.87 -7.42
C GLU A 62 -0.74 4.08 -6.49
N ILE A 63 0.40 4.75 -6.37
CA ILE A 63 0.55 6.02 -5.64
C ILE A 63 0.93 7.07 -6.68
N TYR A 64 0.07 8.07 -6.86
CA TYR A 64 0.31 9.13 -7.85
C TYR A 64 0.04 10.51 -7.28
N GLY A 65 0.65 11.52 -7.88
CA GLY A 65 0.58 12.89 -7.36
C GLY A 65 1.58 13.82 -8.04
N PRO A 66 1.50 15.13 -7.76
CA PRO A 66 2.45 16.11 -8.24
C PRO A 66 3.90 15.79 -7.83
N GLU A 67 4.86 16.46 -8.45
CA GLU A 67 6.25 16.44 -7.97
C GLU A 67 6.33 16.93 -6.52
N SER A 68 7.28 16.39 -5.76
CA SER A 68 7.50 16.77 -4.36
C SER A 68 6.27 16.64 -3.44
N SER A 69 5.29 15.82 -3.82
CA SER A 69 4.10 15.56 -2.99
C SER A 69 4.33 14.51 -1.90
N GLY A 70 5.48 13.83 -1.89
CA GLY A 70 5.84 12.81 -0.90
C GLY A 70 5.63 11.36 -1.33
N LYS A 71 5.44 11.09 -2.64
CA LYS A 71 5.25 9.71 -3.17
C LYS A 71 6.34 8.75 -2.72
N THR A 72 7.60 9.07 -3.03
CA THR A 72 8.75 8.24 -2.67
C THR A 72 8.92 8.16 -1.15
N THR A 73 8.75 9.26 -0.42
CA THR A 73 8.78 9.26 1.07
C THR A 73 7.77 8.28 1.67
N MET A 74 6.50 8.34 1.24
CA MET A 74 5.46 7.42 1.71
C MET A 74 5.82 5.97 1.41
N THR A 75 6.38 5.72 0.23
CA THR A 75 6.69 4.36 -0.19
C THR A 75 7.90 3.80 0.55
N LEU A 76 8.90 4.63 0.85
CA LEU A 76 10.01 4.27 1.73
C LEU A 76 9.55 3.98 3.15
N GLN A 77 8.54 4.70 3.67
CA GLN A 77 7.97 4.37 4.97
C GLN A 77 7.18 3.06 4.95
N ALA A 78 6.41 2.78 3.89
CA ALA A 78 5.77 1.48 3.73
C ALA A 78 6.81 0.32 3.66
N ILE A 79 7.95 0.54 3.00
CA ILE A 79 9.08 -0.40 3.02
C ILE A 79 9.61 -0.59 4.45
N ALA A 80 9.86 0.51 5.18
CA ALA A 80 10.36 0.44 6.55
C ALA A 80 9.40 -0.35 7.46
N GLU A 81 8.08 -0.15 7.34
CA GLU A 81 7.08 -0.92 8.08
C GLU A 81 7.03 -2.39 7.66
N CYS A 82 7.21 -2.69 6.37
CA CYS A 82 7.31 -4.06 5.88
C CYS A 82 8.54 -4.78 6.45
N GLN A 83 9.70 -4.14 6.43
CA GLN A 83 10.95 -4.67 6.99
C GLN A 83 10.88 -4.86 8.50
N LYS A 84 10.27 -3.92 9.23
CA LYS A 84 10.02 -4.07 10.69
C LYS A 84 9.14 -5.28 11.01
N ALA A 85 8.22 -5.63 10.12
CA ALA A 85 7.40 -6.85 10.23
C ALA A 85 8.13 -8.13 9.77
N GLY A 86 9.44 -8.04 9.46
CA GLY A 86 10.27 -9.16 9.01
C GLY A 86 10.16 -9.46 7.50
N GLY A 87 9.50 -8.59 6.73
CA GLY A 87 9.31 -8.77 5.29
C GLY A 87 10.51 -8.33 4.46
N THR A 88 10.69 -8.98 3.31
CA THR A 88 11.76 -8.65 2.35
C THR A 88 11.24 -7.69 1.28
N CYS A 89 11.98 -6.61 1.00
CA CYS A 89 11.57 -5.56 0.09
C CYS A 89 12.52 -5.41 -1.09
N ALA A 90 11.98 -4.98 -2.24
CA ALA A 90 12.77 -4.56 -3.40
C ALA A 90 12.28 -3.21 -3.96
N PHE A 91 13.22 -2.44 -4.49
CA PHE A 91 12.99 -1.14 -5.10
C PHE A 91 13.56 -1.10 -6.52
N ILE A 92 12.69 -0.90 -7.50
CA ILE A 92 13.04 -0.72 -8.91
C ILE A 92 13.09 0.79 -9.17
N ASP A 93 14.30 1.34 -9.13
CA ASP A 93 14.59 2.77 -9.30
C ASP A 93 14.85 3.09 -10.78
N ALA A 94 13.76 3.26 -11.53
CA ALA A 94 13.80 3.69 -12.92
C ALA A 94 14.02 5.21 -13.07
N GLU A 95 13.76 6.00 -12.02
CA GLU A 95 14.08 7.45 -12.02
C GLU A 95 15.54 7.75 -11.66
N HIS A 96 16.32 6.75 -11.22
CA HIS A 96 17.71 6.90 -10.75
C HIS A 96 17.86 7.99 -9.67
N ALA A 97 16.87 8.10 -8.79
CA ALA A 97 16.71 9.22 -7.86
C ALA A 97 16.67 8.80 -6.39
N LEU A 98 16.82 7.50 -6.08
CA LEU A 98 16.79 7.01 -4.71
C LEU A 98 18.04 7.46 -3.93
N ASP A 99 17.85 8.18 -2.83
CA ASP A 99 18.90 8.54 -1.87
C ASP A 99 18.93 7.53 -0.70
N PRO A 100 19.98 6.68 -0.58
CA PRO A 100 20.11 5.72 0.51
C PRO A 100 20.22 6.37 1.90
N GLN A 101 20.79 7.57 2.01
CA GLN A 101 20.92 8.27 3.29
C GLN A 101 19.56 8.76 3.77
N TYR A 102 18.75 9.32 2.86
CA TYR A 102 17.39 9.71 3.16
C TYR A 102 16.52 8.51 3.54
N ALA A 103 16.59 7.42 2.76
CA ALA A 103 15.86 6.19 3.07
C ALA A 103 16.23 5.62 4.46
N ARG A 104 17.51 5.61 4.83
CA ARG A 104 17.95 5.19 6.18
C ARG A 104 17.35 6.06 7.28
N LYS A 105 17.28 7.38 7.08
CA LYS A 105 16.62 8.31 8.03
C LYS A 105 15.12 8.05 8.19
N LEU A 106 14.47 7.51 7.16
CA LEU A 106 13.06 7.10 7.21
C LEU A 106 12.85 5.73 7.88
N GLY A 107 13.92 5.08 8.33
CA GLY A 107 13.87 3.77 9.01
C GLY A 107 13.94 2.57 8.07
N VAL A 108 14.31 2.77 6.80
CA VAL A 108 14.58 1.67 5.87
C VAL A 108 15.88 0.98 6.25
N ASP A 109 15.85 -0.34 6.33
CA ASP A 109 17.04 -1.17 6.40
C ASP A 109 17.65 -1.28 5.00
N ILE A 110 18.62 -0.40 4.74
CA ILE A 110 19.31 -0.29 3.44
C ILE A 110 20.13 -1.54 3.13
N ASP A 111 20.65 -2.21 4.16
CA ASP A 111 21.59 -3.31 3.96
C ASP A 111 20.84 -4.56 3.46
N ASN A 112 19.54 -4.65 3.74
CA ASN A 112 18.63 -5.71 3.29
C ASN A 112 17.63 -5.27 2.21
N LEU A 113 17.67 -4.03 1.73
CA LEU A 113 16.81 -3.57 0.63
C LEU A 113 17.43 -3.95 -0.72
N LEU A 114 16.73 -4.77 -1.51
CA LEU A 114 17.15 -5.05 -2.88
C LEU A 114 16.87 -3.85 -3.76
N VAL A 115 17.86 -3.35 -4.49
CA VAL A 115 17.70 -2.22 -5.42
C VAL A 115 18.09 -2.65 -6.82
N SER A 116 17.28 -2.27 -7.81
CA SER A 116 17.57 -2.46 -9.22
C SER A 116 17.41 -1.13 -9.96
N GLN A 117 18.40 -0.78 -10.78
CA GLN A 117 18.38 0.38 -11.67
C GLN A 117 18.36 -0.13 -13.12
N PRO A 118 17.16 -0.32 -13.71
CA PRO A 118 17.03 -0.89 -15.04
C PRO A 118 17.33 0.15 -16.14
N ASP A 119 17.81 -0.33 -17.28
CA ASP A 119 18.11 0.47 -18.48
C ASP A 119 16.84 0.85 -19.25
N HIS A 120 15.79 0.01 -19.21
CA HIS A 120 14.54 0.22 -19.95
C HIS A 120 13.32 -0.43 -19.28
N GLY A 121 12.13 -0.02 -19.70
CA GLY A 121 10.86 -0.38 -19.07
C GLY A 121 10.53 -1.88 -19.10
N GLU A 122 10.86 -2.59 -20.18
CA GLU A 122 10.67 -4.05 -20.26
C GLU A 122 11.52 -4.76 -19.20
N GLN A 123 12.81 -4.40 -19.09
CA GLN A 123 13.72 -5.01 -18.12
C GLN A 123 13.24 -4.75 -16.69
N ALA A 124 12.82 -3.52 -16.39
CA ALA A 124 12.26 -3.16 -15.08
C ALA A 124 11.07 -4.05 -14.67
N LEU A 125 10.12 -4.24 -15.59
CA LEU A 125 8.91 -5.02 -15.36
C LEU A 125 9.18 -6.54 -15.34
N GLU A 126 10.17 -7.01 -16.11
CA GLU A 126 10.62 -8.41 -16.07
C GLU A 126 11.31 -8.74 -14.75
N ILE A 127 12.18 -7.85 -14.25
CA ILE A 127 12.82 -7.98 -12.93
C ILE A 127 11.74 -8.02 -11.85
N ALA A 128 10.79 -7.09 -11.87
CA ALA A 128 9.66 -7.10 -10.92
C ALA A 128 8.90 -8.42 -10.98
N ASP A 129 8.53 -8.91 -12.17
CA ASP A 129 7.79 -10.17 -12.35
C ASP A 129 8.60 -11.41 -11.90
N MET A 130 9.93 -11.42 -12.10
CA MET A 130 10.83 -12.45 -11.58
C MET A 130 10.89 -12.46 -10.06
N LEU A 131 11.04 -11.29 -9.44
CA LEU A 131 11.07 -11.13 -7.99
C LEU A 131 9.75 -11.59 -7.35
N VAL A 132 8.61 -11.19 -7.92
CA VAL A 132 7.29 -11.67 -7.46
C VAL A 132 7.17 -13.19 -7.58
N ARG A 133 7.63 -13.79 -8.70
CA ARG A 133 7.57 -15.25 -8.89
C ARG A 133 8.45 -16.03 -7.94
N SER A 134 9.53 -15.44 -7.43
CA SER A 134 10.43 -16.11 -6.48
C SER A 134 9.72 -16.52 -5.18
N GLY A 135 8.65 -15.82 -4.81
CA GLY A 135 7.97 -16.00 -3.53
C GLY A 135 8.77 -15.52 -2.31
N ALA A 136 9.95 -14.94 -2.52
CA ALA A 136 10.86 -14.50 -1.47
C ALA A 136 10.73 -13.00 -1.14
N ILE A 137 9.89 -12.25 -1.86
CA ILE A 137 9.71 -10.80 -1.71
C ILE A 137 8.29 -10.51 -1.26
N ASP A 138 8.15 -9.73 -0.19
CA ASP A 138 6.86 -9.30 0.37
C ASP A 138 6.35 -8.00 -0.26
N MET A 139 7.26 -7.09 -0.62
CA MET A 139 6.93 -5.79 -1.20
C MET A 139 7.92 -5.38 -2.30
N ILE A 140 7.39 -4.97 -3.45
CA ILE A 140 8.16 -4.37 -4.55
C ILE A 140 7.63 -2.98 -4.82
N VAL A 141 8.54 -2.02 -4.96
CA VAL A 141 8.23 -0.65 -5.39
C VAL A 141 8.83 -0.41 -6.77
N VAL A 142 8.07 0.20 -7.66
CA VAL A 142 8.53 0.66 -8.98
C VAL A 142 8.42 2.18 -9.04
N ASP A 143 9.57 2.86 -9.00
CA ASP A 143 9.69 4.32 -9.05
C ASP A 143 10.40 4.76 -10.34
N SER A 144 9.71 5.21 -11.39
CA SER A 144 8.26 5.37 -11.50
C SER A 144 7.75 4.86 -12.85
N VAL A 145 6.42 4.69 -12.97
CA VAL A 145 5.78 4.32 -14.23
C VAL A 145 6.12 5.28 -15.37
N ALA A 146 6.34 6.56 -15.06
CA ALA A 146 6.68 7.55 -16.08
C ALA A 146 8.08 7.29 -16.69
N ALA A 147 9.00 6.71 -15.91
CA ALA A 147 10.35 6.38 -16.33
C ALA A 147 10.49 4.97 -16.95
N LEU A 148 9.40 4.20 -17.05
CA LEU A 148 9.39 2.90 -17.73
C LEU A 148 9.37 3.08 -19.25
N THR A 149 10.44 3.65 -19.80
CA THR A 149 10.58 3.94 -21.22
C THR A 149 10.88 2.65 -21.99
N PRO A 150 10.07 2.28 -23.00
CA PRO A 150 10.33 1.08 -23.81
C PRO A 150 11.69 1.15 -24.51
N ARG A 151 12.35 -0.01 -24.67
CA ARG A 151 13.66 -0.09 -25.33
C ARG A 151 13.68 0.58 -26.71
N ALA A 152 12.64 0.37 -27.52
CA ALA A 152 12.55 0.96 -28.86
C ALA A 152 12.45 2.49 -28.84
N GLU A 153 11.98 3.09 -27.75
CA GLU A 153 11.94 4.56 -27.59
C GLU A 153 13.30 5.10 -27.12
N ILE A 154 14.07 4.34 -26.35
CA ILE A 154 15.44 4.70 -25.94
C ILE A 154 16.42 4.59 -27.10
N GLU A 155 16.29 3.54 -27.93
CA GLU A 155 17.14 3.32 -29.10
C GLU A 155 16.75 4.18 -30.33
N GLY A 156 15.54 4.78 -30.30
CA GLY A 156 15.03 5.65 -31.36
C GLY A 156 15.61 7.07 -31.31
N GLU A 157 15.29 7.88 -32.32
CA GLU A 157 15.71 9.28 -32.38
C GLU A 157 14.68 10.20 -31.70
N MET A 158 15.15 11.35 -31.19
CA MET A 158 14.25 12.37 -30.64
C MET A 158 13.29 12.88 -31.71
N GLY A 159 11.99 12.63 -31.50
CA GLY A 159 10.94 12.99 -32.45
C GLY A 159 10.28 11.79 -33.13
N ASP A 160 10.83 10.58 -32.95
CA ASP A 160 10.19 9.35 -33.41
C ASP A 160 8.85 9.10 -32.71
N SER A 161 7.88 8.63 -33.48
CA SER A 161 6.52 8.43 -32.99
C SER A 161 6.31 7.02 -32.47
N HIS A 162 6.37 6.85 -31.16
CA HIS A 162 6.10 5.59 -30.47
C HIS A 162 4.73 5.58 -29.78
N MET A 163 3.66 5.87 -30.53
CA MET A 163 2.31 6.04 -29.97
C MET A 163 1.86 4.81 -29.15
N GLY A 164 1.68 5.02 -27.84
CA GLY A 164 1.06 4.04 -26.94
C GLY A 164 1.92 2.82 -26.62
N LEU A 165 3.21 2.82 -26.94
CA LEU A 165 4.11 1.69 -26.71
C LEU A 165 4.20 1.34 -25.21
N GLN A 166 4.42 2.34 -24.37
CA GLN A 166 4.45 2.18 -22.91
C GLN A 166 3.11 1.65 -22.35
N ALA A 167 1.97 2.10 -22.88
CA ALA A 167 0.65 1.64 -22.43
C ALA A 167 0.42 0.15 -22.77
N ARG A 168 0.91 -0.32 -23.92
CA ARG A 168 0.86 -1.73 -24.31
C ARG A 168 1.78 -2.59 -23.42
N LEU A 169 2.99 -2.09 -23.16
CA LEU A 169 3.96 -2.73 -22.25
C LEU A 169 3.34 -2.94 -20.86
N MET A 170 2.82 -1.86 -20.24
CA MET A 170 2.16 -1.92 -18.94
C MET A 170 0.99 -2.91 -18.93
N SER A 171 0.17 -2.94 -19.99
CA SER A 171 -0.96 -3.86 -20.11
C SER A 171 -0.53 -5.34 -20.13
N GLN A 172 0.58 -5.65 -20.80
CA GLN A 172 1.13 -7.01 -20.85
C GLN A 172 1.77 -7.42 -19.52
N ALA A 173 2.58 -6.54 -18.94
CA ALA A 173 3.26 -6.80 -17.69
C ALA A 173 2.28 -6.99 -16.52
N LEU A 174 1.32 -6.08 -16.34
CA LEU A 174 0.35 -6.15 -15.25
C LEU A 174 -0.53 -7.42 -15.32
N ARG A 175 -0.80 -7.94 -16.52
CA ARG A 175 -1.52 -9.21 -16.70
C ARG A 175 -0.77 -10.38 -16.09
N LYS A 176 0.57 -10.40 -16.19
CA LYS A 176 1.44 -11.43 -15.59
C LYS A 176 1.64 -11.19 -14.09
N ILE A 177 2.07 -9.98 -13.74
CA ILE A 177 2.44 -9.59 -12.37
C ILE A 177 1.25 -9.75 -11.42
N THR A 178 0.03 -9.36 -11.80
CA THR A 178 -1.14 -9.44 -10.90
C THR A 178 -1.42 -10.86 -10.43
N GLY A 179 -1.32 -11.85 -11.33
CA GLY A 179 -1.52 -13.26 -10.98
C GLY A 179 -0.40 -13.79 -10.09
N ASN A 180 0.85 -13.42 -10.38
CA ASN A 180 2.01 -13.81 -9.59
C ASN A 180 1.98 -13.17 -8.19
N ALA A 181 1.59 -11.90 -8.08
CA ALA A 181 1.50 -11.15 -6.84
C ALA A 181 0.50 -11.81 -5.87
N LYS A 182 -0.68 -12.19 -6.37
CA LYS A 182 -1.67 -12.87 -5.52
C LYS A 182 -1.19 -14.23 -5.03
N ARG A 183 -0.46 -15.00 -5.84
CA ARG A 183 0.06 -16.32 -5.46
C ARG A 183 1.21 -16.27 -4.46
N SER A 184 2.09 -15.29 -4.60
CA SER A 184 3.25 -15.08 -3.71
C SER A 184 2.93 -14.24 -2.47
N ASN A 185 1.71 -13.70 -2.37
CA ASN A 185 1.35 -12.67 -1.39
C ASN A 185 2.23 -11.40 -1.45
N CYS A 186 2.98 -11.18 -2.55
CA CYS A 186 3.80 -10.00 -2.75
C CYS A 186 2.95 -8.77 -3.11
N MET A 187 3.11 -7.68 -2.37
CA MET A 187 2.57 -6.37 -2.74
C MET A 187 3.44 -5.73 -3.82
N VAL A 188 2.83 -5.10 -4.83
CA VAL A 188 3.57 -4.36 -5.86
C VAL A 188 3.02 -2.94 -5.95
N ILE A 189 3.84 -1.96 -5.56
CA ILE A 189 3.51 -0.54 -5.56
C ILE A 189 4.12 0.12 -6.79
N PHE A 190 3.29 0.80 -7.57
CA PHE A 190 3.73 1.65 -8.67
C PHE A 190 3.61 3.12 -8.27
N ILE A 191 4.74 3.83 -8.28
CA ILE A 191 4.74 5.28 -8.19
C ILE A 191 4.45 5.85 -9.58
N ASN A 192 3.60 6.86 -9.66
CA ASN A 192 3.22 7.46 -10.93
C ASN A 192 3.14 8.99 -10.83
N GLN A 193 3.29 9.64 -11.98
CA GLN A 193 3.22 11.08 -12.12
C GLN A 193 1.89 11.51 -12.72
N ILE A 194 1.50 12.76 -12.43
CA ILE A 194 0.35 13.39 -13.08
C ILE A 194 0.80 14.00 -14.42
N ARG A 195 -0.05 13.88 -15.42
CA ARG A 195 0.01 14.56 -16.72
C ARG A 195 -1.34 15.21 -17.00
N MET A 196 -1.38 16.16 -17.92
CA MET A 196 -2.63 16.80 -18.36
C MET A 196 -3.06 16.24 -19.71
N LYS A 197 -4.35 15.91 -19.86
CA LYS A 197 -4.95 15.60 -21.16
C LYS A 197 -5.32 16.91 -21.85
N ILE A 198 -4.74 17.13 -23.02
CA ILE A 198 -5.07 18.26 -23.88
C ILE A 198 -6.50 18.10 -24.41
N GLY A 199 -7.28 19.19 -24.45
CA GLY A 199 -8.62 19.22 -25.06
C GLY A 199 -9.77 18.82 -24.14
N VAL A 200 -9.55 18.62 -22.85
CA VAL A 200 -10.64 18.38 -21.88
C VAL A 200 -11.27 19.72 -21.46
N MET A 201 -12.50 19.98 -21.90
CA MET A 201 -13.26 21.19 -21.54
C MET A 201 -14.17 21.02 -20.31
N PHE A 202 -14.41 19.77 -19.86
CA PHE A 202 -15.28 19.47 -18.71
C PHE A 202 -14.67 18.35 -17.85
N GLY A 203 -14.71 18.52 -16.52
CA GLY A 203 -14.11 17.60 -15.55
C GLY A 203 -12.62 17.87 -15.29
N SER A 204 -11.94 16.93 -14.62
CA SER A 204 -10.50 17.06 -14.35
C SER A 204 -9.67 16.70 -15.58
N PRO A 205 -8.72 17.56 -16.01
CA PRO A 205 -7.80 17.25 -17.10
C PRO A 205 -6.67 16.30 -16.67
N GLU A 206 -6.54 15.99 -15.39
CA GLU A 206 -5.44 15.16 -14.88
C GLU A 206 -5.56 13.69 -15.30
N THR A 207 -4.42 13.10 -15.67
CA THR A 207 -4.26 11.67 -15.94
C THR A 207 -2.93 11.17 -15.40
N THR A 208 -2.76 9.86 -15.34
CA THR A 208 -1.50 9.21 -14.99
C THR A 208 -0.85 8.58 -16.22
N THR A 209 0.46 8.37 -16.16
CA THR A 209 1.29 7.79 -17.24
C THR A 209 1.10 6.27 -17.33
N GLY A 210 1.51 5.64 -18.43
CA GLY A 210 1.41 4.18 -18.62
C GLY A 210 0.04 3.66 -19.10
N GLY A 211 -0.83 4.54 -19.60
CA GLY A 211 -2.15 4.18 -20.11
C GLY A 211 -3.18 3.88 -19.02
N ASN A 212 -4.20 3.07 -19.34
CA ASN A 212 -5.31 2.80 -18.41
C ASN A 212 -5.16 1.49 -17.61
N ALA A 213 -4.26 0.59 -18.00
CA ALA A 213 -4.16 -0.75 -17.41
C ALA A 213 -3.98 -0.70 -15.89
N LEU A 214 -3.01 0.09 -15.41
CA LEU A 214 -2.73 0.21 -13.97
C LEU A 214 -3.97 0.65 -13.17
N LYS A 215 -4.79 1.55 -13.72
CA LYS A 215 -6.04 1.99 -13.09
C LYS A 215 -7.01 0.85 -12.83
N PHE A 216 -7.04 -0.17 -13.69
CA PHE A 216 -7.93 -1.33 -13.54
C PHE A 216 -7.34 -2.42 -12.64
N TYR A 217 -6.05 -2.72 -12.81
CA TYR A 217 -5.35 -3.75 -12.04
C TYR A 217 -5.09 -3.35 -10.58
N ALA A 218 -4.80 -2.08 -10.31
CA ALA A 218 -4.61 -1.57 -8.96
C ALA A 218 -5.83 -1.88 -8.07
N SER A 219 -5.59 -2.49 -6.91
CA SER A 219 -6.62 -2.71 -5.90
C SER A 219 -6.82 -1.47 -5.04
N VAL A 220 -5.74 -0.73 -4.81
CA VAL A 220 -5.75 0.57 -4.12
C VAL A 220 -5.08 1.60 -5.03
N ARG A 221 -5.67 2.80 -5.13
CA ARG A 221 -5.05 3.95 -5.78
C ARG A 221 -5.08 5.13 -4.83
N LEU A 222 -3.94 5.77 -4.64
CA LEU A 222 -3.73 6.90 -3.74
C LEU A 222 -3.34 8.14 -4.54
N ASP A 223 -4.08 9.24 -4.34
CA ASP A 223 -3.74 10.58 -4.83
C ASP A 223 -3.12 11.37 -3.68
N ILE A 224 -1.80 11.57 -3.73
CA ILE A 224 -1.04 12.28 -2.69
C ILE A 224 -0.66 13.68 -3.16
N ARG A 225 -0.96 14.68 -2.34
CA ARG A 225 -0.70 16.10 -2.60
C ARG A 225 -0.12 16.80 -1.39
N ARG A 226 0.85 17.68 -1.66
CA ARG A 226 1.26 18.71 -0.70
C ARG A 226 0.22 19.82 -0.71
N ILE A 227 -0.37 20.11 0.44
CA ILE A 227 -1.40 21.15 0.61
C ILE A 227 -0.90 22.36 1.38
N GLY A 228 0.24 22.26 2.05
CA GLY A 228 0.78 23.32 2.89
C GLY A 228 2.23 23.08 3.30
N GLN A 229 2.72 23.96 4.18
CA GLN A 229 4.07 23.92 4.74
C GLN A 229 3.99 23.78 6.26
N VAL A 230 4.83 22.93 6.83
CA VAL A 230 5.02 22.87 8.29
C VAL A 230 6.20 23.78 8.64
N LYS A 231 5.99 24.71 9.57
CA LYS A 231 7.01 25.69 9.99
C LYS A 231 7.32 25.58 11.48
N GLU A 232 8.59 25.77 11.82
CA GLU A 232 9.05 26.04 13.19
C GLU A 232 9.73 27.41 13.20
N GLY A 233 9.07 28.41 13.76
CA GLY A 233 9.48 29.81 13.58
C GLY A 233 9.39 30.21 12.11
N ASP A 234 10.52 30.65 11.54
CA ASP A 234 10.63 31.06 10.14
C ASP A 234 11.08 29.92 9.20
N GLU A 235 11.54 28.79 9.74
CA GLU A 235 12.05 27.67 8.94
C GLU A 235 10.95 26.71 8.50
N ILE A 236 11.00 26.27 7.24
CA ILE A 236 10.10 25.25 6.70
C ILE A 236 10.70 23.87 7.00
N VAL A 237 10.13 23.18 7.97
CA VAL A 237 10.62 21.88 8.46
C VAL A 237 9.90 20.69 7.82
N GLY A 238 8.83 20.93 7.06
CA GLY A 238 8.08 19.86 6.43
C GLY A 238 6.95 20.31 5.51
N SER A 239 6.12 19.33 5.14
CA SER A 239 4.98 19.49 4.24
C SER A 239 3.71 18.96 4.87
N GLU A 240 2.65 19.77 4.85
CA GLU A 240 1.30 19.26 5.09
C GLU A 240 0.84 18.49 3.86
N THR A 241 0.44 17.24 4.09
CA THR A 241 0.20 16.26 3.05
C THR A 241 -1.22 15.72 3.18
N LYS A 242 -1.90 15.66 2.03
CA LYS A 242 -3.23 15.08 1.88
C LYS A 242 -3.15 13.88 0.97
N VAL A 243 -3.73 12.76 1.40
CA VAL A 243 -3.83 11.54 0.60
C VAL A 243 -5.30 11.18 0.45
N LYS A 244 -5.75 11.04 -0.79
CA LYS A 244 -7.11 10.57 -1.09
C LYS A 244 -7.06 9.14 -1.63
N VAL A 245 -7.87 8.27 -1.03
CA VAL A 245 -8.04 6.89 -1.49
C VAL A 245 -9.02 6.87 -2.67
N VAL A 246 -8.53 7.19 -3.88
CA VAL A 246 -9.39 7.33 -5.08
C VAL A 246 -9.92 6.01 -5.62
N LYS A 247 -9.31 4.88 -5.22
CA LYS A 247 -9.81 3.53 -5.48
C LYS A 247 -9.45 2.63 -4.32
N ASN A 248 -10.40 1.81 -3.88
CA ASN A 248 -10.19 0.78 -2.87
C ASN A 248 -11.08 -0.43 -3.18
N LYS A 249 -10.48 -1.60 -3.37
CA LYS A 249 -11.20 -2.88 -3.55
C LYS A 249 -11.34 -3.69 -2.26
N MET A 250 -10.78 -3.20 -1.15
CA MET A 250 -10.74 -3.91 0.14
C MET A 250 -11.69 -3.31 1.17
N ALA A 251 -11.93 -2.00 1.08
CA ALA A 251 -12.83 -1.25 1.94
C ALA A 251 -13.47 -0.09 1.15
N PRO A 252 -14.44 0.65 1.74
CA PRO A 252 -15.05 1.80 1.08
C PRO A 252 -13.99 2.83 0.61
N PRO A 253 -14.04 3.26 -0.67
CA PRO A 253 -13.11 4.24 -1.22
C PRO A 253 -13.47 5.68 -0.79
N PHE A 254 -12.68 6.65 -1.27
CA PHE A 254 -12.86 8.10 -1.17
C PHE A 254 -12.66 8.74 0.20
N LYS A 255 -12.23 7.95 1.19
CA LYS A 255 -11.67 8.50 2.43
C LYS A 255 -10.39 9.29 2.14
N GLU A 256 -10.10 10.23 3.02
CA GLU A 256 -8.93 11.11 2.94
C GLU A 256 -8.15 11.02 4.25
N ALA A 257 -6.84 11.12 4.14
CA ALA A 257 -5.90 11.19 5.25
C ALA A 257 -5.13 12.51 5.16
N LEU A 258 -4.95 13.16 6.31
CA LEU A 258 -4.25 14.43 6.46
C LEU A 258 -3.17 14.25 7.52
N PHE A 259 -1.92 14.47 7.12
CA PHE A 259 -0.78 14.31 8.02
C PHE A 259 0.39 15.17 7.58
N GLN A 260 1.43 15.20 8.39
CA GLN A 260 2.63 15.98 8.13
C GLN A 260 3.77 15.05 7.73
N ILE A 261 4.52 15.42 6.69
CA ILE A 261 5.81 14.80 6.36
C ILE A 261 6.90 15.79 6.78
N LEU A 262 7.70 15.42 7.77
CA LEU A 262 8.82 16.20 8.26
C LEU A 262 10.09 15.81 7.50
N TYR A 263 10.86 16.80 7.03
CA TYR A 263 12.05 16.54 6.24
C TYR A 263 13.12 15.81 7.07
N GLY A 264 13.64 14.72 6.53
CA GLY A 264 14.61 13.85 7.20
C GLY A 264 14.06 13.01 8.35
N LYS A 265 12.75 13.05 8.64
CA LYS A 265 12.10 12.21 9.67
C LYS A 265 10.94 11.37 9.13
N GLY A 266 10.32 11.78 8.03
CA GLY A 266 9.16 11.09 7.44
C GLY A 266 7.82 11.57 8.01
N VAL A 267 6.80 10.73 7.95
CA VAL A 267 5.48 11.04 8.53
C VAL A 267 5.57 11.27 10.04
N ASN A 268 4.91 12.32 10.50
CA ASN A 268 4.76 12.66 11.90
C ASN A 268 3.69 11.78 12.58
N HIS A 269 4.00 10.49 12.78
CA HIS A 269 3.09 9.48 13.31
C HIS A 269 2.51 9.86 14.69
N LEU A 270 3.35 10.37 15.61
CA LEU A 270 2.88 10.81 16.93
C LEU A 270 1.99 12.05 16.85
N GLY A 271 2.23 12.92 15.87
CA GLY A 271 1.33 14.04 15.58
C GLY A 271 -0.05 13.58 15.14
N GLU A 272 -0.12 12.54 14.30
CA GLU A 272 -1.39 11.90 13.91
C GLU A 272 -2.07 11.20 15.08
N LEU A 273 -1.29 10.48 15.88
CA LEU A 273 -1.76 9.74 17.06
C LEU A 273 -2.50 10.68 18.03
N ILE A 274 -1.92 11.84 18.33
CA ILE A 274 -2.53 12.82 19.24
C ILE A 274 -3.81 13.41 18.66
N ASP A 275 -3.80 13.78 17.37
CA ASP A 275 -4.98 14.36 16.73
C ASP A 275 -6.15 13.38 16.74
N LEU A 276 -5.88 12.11 16.39
CA LEU A 276 -6.86 11.03 16.43
C LEU A 276 -7.30 10.71 17.86
N ALA A 277 -6.39 10.67 18.83
CA ALA A 277 -6.73 10.41 20.23
C ALA A 277 -7.66 11.48 20.81
N VAL A 278 -7.47 12.75 20.43
CA VAL A 278 -8.38 13.83 20.81
C VAL A 278 -9.72 13.71 20.09
N GLN A 279 -9.71 13.38 18.80
CA GLN A 279 -10.94 13.19 18.02
C GLN A 279 -11.80 12.03 18.54
N GLN A 280 -11.17 10.96 19.05
CA GLN A 280 -11.85 9.80 19.64
C GLN A 280 -12.08 9.92 21.16
N GLU A 281 -11.85 11.11 21.75
CA GLU A 281 -12.04 11.37 23.18
C GLU A 281 -11.19 10.49 24.13
N ILE A 282 -10.15 9.83 23.60
CA ILE A 282 -9.18 9.04 24.38
C ILE A 282 -8.24 9.97 25.17
N VAL A 283 -7.82 11.07 24.54
CA VAL A 283 -7.04 12.14 25.15
C VAL A 283 -7.93 13.38 25.28
N GLN A 284 -8.08 13.91 26.50
CA GLN A 284 -8.84 15.13 26.72
C GLN A 284 -8.00 16.37 26.43
N LYS A 285 -8.60 17.37 25.78
CA LYS A 285 -7.97 18.67 25.52
C LYS A 285 -8.73 19.80 26.22
N ALA A 286 -8.11 20.42 27.22
CA ALA A 286 -8.63 21.57 27.96
C ALA A 286 -7.79 22.83 27.65
N GLY A 287 -8.26 23.64 26.71
CA GLY A 287 -7.49 24.78 26.19
C GLY A 287 -6.20 24.30 25.51
N ALA A 288 -5.04 24.64 26.09
CA ALA A 288 -3.74 24.20 25.61
C ALA A 288 -3.25 22.89 26.25
N TRP A 289 -3.91 22.39 27.30
CA TRP A 289 -3.48 21.20 28.03
C TRP A 289 -4.09 19.92 27.44
N TYR A 290 -3.27 18.88 27.34
CA TYR A 290 -3.65 17.53 26.95
C TYR A 290 -3.54 16.61 28.18
N SER A 291 -4.56 15.77 28.39
CA SER A 291 -4.62 14.81 29.49
C SER A 291 -5.00 13.43 29.00
N TYR A 292 -4.42 12.39 29.61
CA TYR A 292 -4.77 10.99 29.37
C TYR A 292 -5.09 10.34 30.72
N GLN A 293 -6.25 9.68 30.82
CA GLN A 293 -6.73 9.04 32.06
C GLN A 293 -6.74 9.97 33.30
N GLY A 294 -6.91 11.28 33.10
CA GLY A 294 -6.91 12.29 34.16
C GLY A 294 -5.55 12.94 34.42
N ASP A 295 -4.45 12.32 33.98
CA ASP A 295 -3.10 12.86 34.14
C ASP A 295 -2.75 13.83 33.01
N LYS A 296 -2.10 14.95 33.35
CA LYS A 296 -1.63 15.93 32.36
C LYS A 296 -0.38 15.42 31.68
N ILE A 297 -0.45 15.21 30.37
CA ILE A 297 0.66 14.67 29.55
C ILE A 297 1.42 15.76 28.78
N GLY A 298 0.85 16.96 28.62
CA GLY A 298 1.56 18.05 27.96
C GLY A 298 0.74 19.32 27.77
N GLN A 299 1.45 20.45 27.60
CA GLN A 299 0.86 21.74 27.21
C GLN A 299 1.27 22.06 25.76
N GLY A 300 0.30 22.07 24.86
CA GLY A 300 0.52 22.23 23.42
C GLY A 300 0.94 20.93 22.73
N LYS A 301 0.60 20.80 21.44
CA LYS A 301 0.77 19.55 20.68
C LYS A 301 2.22 19.07 20.67
N ASN A 302 3.19 19.95 20.43
CA ASN A 302 4.60 19.58 20.33
C ASN A 302 5.18 19.03 21.65
N ASN A 303 4.78 19.58 22.81
CA ASN A 303 5.23 19.06 24.10
C ASN A 303 4.58 17.69 24.39
N THR A 304 3.32 17.51 24.01
CA THR A 304 2.65 16.21 24.11
C THR A 304 3.31 15.15 23.21
N ILE A 305 3.76 15.53 22.00
CA ILE A 305 4.55 14.64 21.12
C ILE A 305 5.82 14.19 21.85
N ARG A 306 6.60 15.12 22.39
CA ARG A 306 7.83 14.80 23.14
C ARG A 306 7.58 13.87 24.32
N TYR A 307 6.49 14.10 25.06
CA TYR A 307 6.10 13.23 26.16
C TYR A 307 5.82 11.80 25.69
N LEU A 308 5.11 11.61 24.57
CA LEU A 308 4.83 10.28 24.00
C LEU A 308 6.07 9.62 23.37
N GLU A 309 7.04 10.40 22.87
CA GLU A 309 8.34 9.88 22.42
C GLU A 309 9.11 9.21 23.57
N GLU A 310 9.04 9.79 24.78
CA GLU A 310 9.65 9.26 26.00
C GLU A 310 8.84 8.11 26.61
N HIS A 311 7.51 8.09 26.41
CA HIS A 311 6.58 7.10 26.99
C HIS A 311 5.97 6.19 25.92
N LYS A 312 6.81 5.37 25.27
CA LYS A 312 6.42 4.51 24.14
C LYS A 312 5.28 3.54 24.45
N GLU A 313 5.22 2.97 25.64
CA GLU A 313 4.15 2.04 26.05
C GLU A 313 2.77 2.73 26.07
N MET A 314 2.73 3.99 26.50
CA MET A 314 1.51 4.80 26.48
C MET A 314 1.09 5.08 25.03
N ALA A 315 2.04 5.48 24.17
CA ALA A 315 1.76 5.72 22.75
C ALA A 315 1.19 4.47 22.06
N GLN A 316 1.78 3.30 22.31
CA GLN A 316 1.29 2.02 21.78
C GLN A 316 -0.11 1.66 22.29
N THR A 317 -0.38 1.92 23.57
CA THR A 317 -1.70 1.66 24.17
C THR A 317 -2.77 2.55 23.54
N ILE A 318 -2.48 3.85 23.39
CA ILE A 318 -3.39 4.80 22.73
C ILE A 318 -3.61 4.40 21.26
N GLU A 319 -2.55 4.05 20.54
CA GLU A 319 -2.66 3.63 19.13
C GLU A 319 -3.54 2.38 19.00
N LYS A 320 -3.34 1.38 19.86
CA LYS A 320 -4.15 0.16 19.86
C LYS A 320 -5.63 0.48 20.07
N LEU A 321 -5.96 1.34 21.04
CA LEU A 321 -7.34 1.78 21.29
C LEU A 321 -7.96 2.46 20.06
N ILE A 322 -7.21 3.34 19.40
CA ILE A 322 -7.66 4.03 18.18
C ILE A 322 -7.91 3.00 17.05
N ARG A 323 -6.97 2.08 16.83
CA ARG A 323 -7.09 1.05 15.80
C ARG A 323 -8.28 0.13 16.09
N ASP A 324 -8.49 -0.29 17.34
CA ASP A 324 -9.62 -1.12 17.76
C ASP A 324 -10.98 -0.43 17.55
N GLN A 325 -11.05 0.89 17.69
CA GLN A 325 -12.27 1.68 17.47
C GLN A 325 -12.56 1.97 15.99
N LEU A 326 -11.52 2.22 15.19
CA LEU A 326 -11.67 2.78 13.84
C LEU A 326 -11.43 1.77 12.70
N LEU A 327 -10.76 0.65 12.97
CA LEU A 327 -10.57 -0.41 11.98
C LEU A 327 -11.62 -1.51 12.16
N THR A 328 -12.15 -1.98 11.04
CA THR A 328 -13.06 -3.13 11.05
C THR A 328 -12.26 -4.38 11.39
N LYS A 329 -12.54 -5.03 12.53
CA LYS A 329 -11.95 -6.34 12.84
C LYS A 329 -12.37 -7.33 11.76
N ALA A 330 -11.40 -7.89 11.03
CA ALA A 330 -11.67 -9.09 10.27
C ALA A 330 -12.01 -10.18 11.29
N VAL A 331 -13.20 -10.77 11.18
CA VAL A 331 -13.58 -11.90 12.02
C VAL A 331 -12.68 -13.07 11.61
N VAL A 332 -11.64 -13.32 12.40
CA VAL A 332 -10.90 -14.57 12.33
C VAL A 332 -11.82 -15.60 12.97
N VAL A 333 -12.48 -16.43 12.15
CA VAL A 333 -13.15 -17.61 12.65
C VAL A 333 -12.04 -18.64 12.86
N GLU A 334 -11.79 -19.02 14.10
CA GLU A 334 -10.86 -20.10 14.43
C GLU A 334 -11.26 -21.35 13.64
N GLU A 335 -10.31 -21.96 12.93
CA GLU A 335 -10.52 -23.27 12.32
C GLU A 335 -10.74 -24.27 13.46
N ASP A 336 -11.97 -24.75 13.58
CA ASP A 336 -12.29 -25.89 14.43
C ASP A 336 -11.64 -27.12 13.80
N ASP A 337 -10.46 -27.49 14.30
CA ASP A 337 -9.64 -28.63 13.86
C ASP A 337 -10.27 -29.99 14.23
N SER A 338 -11.54 -30.00 14.66
CA SER A 338 -12.32 -31.20 14.94
C SER A 338 -13.03 -31.75 13.70
N LYS A 339 -12.27 -32.05 12.63
CA LYS A 339 -12.75 -33.02 11.63
C LYS A 339 -12.26 -34.41 12.06
N GLU A 340 -13.13 -35.10 12.80
CA GLU A 340 -13.02 -36.55 13.04
C GLU A 340 -12.73 -37.25 11.69
N GLU A 341 -11.61 -37.97 11.64
CA GLU A 341 -11.33 -38.93 10.57
C GLU A 341 -12.48 -39.95 10.53
N PRO A 342 -13.12 -40.20 9.37
CA PRO A 342 -14.06 -41.30 9.27
C PRO A 342 -13.29 -42.61 9.42
N ASP A 343 -13.50 -43.26 10.57
CA ASP A 343 -13.03 -44.60 10.89
C ASP A 343 -13.63 -45.59 9.89
N PHE A 344 -12.83 -46.03 8.91
CA PHE A 344 -13.17 -47.15 8.05
C PHE A 344 -12.63 -48.43 8.69
N LEU A 345 -13.43 -49.03 9.57
CA LEU A 345 -13.26 -50.41 10.03
C LEU A 345 -14.57 -51.20 9.91
N ASP A 346 -14.52 -52.15 8.98
CA ASP A 346 -15.20 -53.45 8.88
C ASP A 346 -16.70 -53.61 9.21
N ALA A 347 -17.47 -53.98 8.18
CA ALA A 347 -18.39 -55.13 8.19
C ALA A 347 -18.79 -55.54 6.76
#